data_AF-A0A930B005-F1
#
_entry.id   AF-A0A930B005-F1
#
_cell.length_a   1.000
_cell.length_b   1.000
_cell.length_c   1.000
_cell.angle_alpha   90.00
_cell.angle_beta   90.00
_cell.angle_gamma   90.00
#
_symmetry.space_group_name_H-M   'P 1'
#
loop_
_entity.id
_entity.type
_entity.pdbx_description
1 polymer ?
#
loop_
_entity_poly.entity_id
_entity_poly.type
_entity_poly.pdbx_seq_one_letter_code
_entity_poly.pdbx_strand_id
1 'polypeptide(L)'
;MNKIKIWLGTFQGDNDEYLSYFEDETECNFSKDIQEIEYDPDFIGIIPLFDKFLDIEELVKETPLGKKSREELVRQCHEMGINYGNAIYFYSGDTRDIEVGEIFNQLVYV
;
A
#
# COMPACT_ATOMS: atom_id res chain seq x y z
N MET A 1 13.32 14.04 -4.51
CA MET A 1 12.50 13.78 -3.32
C MET A 1 11.40 12.86 -3.77
N ASN A 2 11.58 11.55 -3.56
CA ASN A 2 10.58 10.58 -3.97
C ASN A 2 9.36 10.71 -3.04
N LYS A 3 8.18 10.84 -3.66
CA LYS A 3 6.91 10.89 -2.93
C LYS A 3 6.62 9.46 -2.46
N ILE A 4 6.15 9.33 -1.22
CA ILE A 4 5.69 8.06 -0.68
C ILE A 4 4.41 7.68 -1.44
N LYS A 5 4.43 6.50 -2.06
CA LYS A 5 3.33 5.86 -2.76
C LYS A 5 2.61 4.91 -1.80
N ILE A 6 1.28 4.90 -1.79
CA ILE A 6 0.52 4.16 -0.78
C ILE A 6 -0.53 3.30 -1.47
N TRP A 7 -0.61 2.05 -1.04
CA TRP A 7 -1.67 1.13 -1.41
C TRP A 7 -2.43 0.75 -0.15
N LEU A 8 -3.74 0.86 -0.21
CA LEU A 8 -4.61 0.54 0.91
C LEU A 8 -5.93 -0.05 0.44
N GLY A 9 -6.60 -0.79 1.33
CA GLY A 9 -7.91 -1.33 1.05
C GLY A 9 -8.20 -2.62 1.80
N THR A 10 -9.00 -3.46 1.15
CA THR A 10 -9.41 -4.75 1.69
C THR A 10 -8.65 -5.88 1.00
N PHE A 11 -7.92 -6.67 1.78
CA PHE A 11 -7.34 -7.92 1.36
C PHE A 11 -8.19 -9.09 1.88
N GLN A 12 -8.58 -10.00 0.98
CA GLN A 12 -9.23 -11.25 1.33
C GLN A 12 -8.20 -12.38 1.31
N GLY A 13 -8.03 -13.03 2.46
CA GLY A 13 -7.05 -14.09 2.68
C GLY A 13 -6.51 -14.03 4.11
N ASP A 14 -5.46 -14.79 4.36
CA ASP A 14 -4.70 -14.71 5.62
C ASP A 14 -3.44 -13.84 5.49
N ASN A 15 -2.77 -13.62 6.63
CA ASN A 15 -1.60 -12.76 6.68
C ASN A 15 -0.38 -13.36 5.97
N ASP A 16 -0.26 -14.69 5.91
CA ASP A 16 0.85 -15.35 5.22
C ASP A 16 0.67 -15.19 3.70
N GLU A 17 -0.56 -15.36 3.19
CA GLU A 17 -0.90 -15.06 1.80
C GLU A 17 -0.59 -13.60 1.44
N TYR A 18 -0.96 -12.65 2.31
CA TYR A 18 -0.65 -11.23 2.10
C TYR A 18 0.84 -10.94 2.07
N LEU A 19 1.62 -11.47 3.01
CA LEU A 19 3.06 -11.22 3.12
C LEU A 19 3.85 -11.89 1.99
N SER A 20 3.41 -13.07 1.53
CA SER A 20 4.04 -13.79 0.42
C SER A 20 4.11 -12.98 -0.89
N TYR A 21 3.26 -11.96 -1.04
CA TYR A 21 3.31 -11.05 -2.18
C TYR A 21 4.62 -10.23 -2.25
N PHE A 22 5.25 -10.00 -1.10
CA PHE A 22 6.49 -9.25 -0.96
C PHE A 22 7.72 -10.14 -0.73
N GLU A 23 7.52 -11.42 -0.44
CA GLU A 23 8.59 -12.39 -0.24
C GLU A 23 9.11 -12.90 -1.58
N ASP A 24 10.38 -12.64 -1.88
CA ASP A 24 11.30 -13.41 -2.73
C ASP A 24 12.55 -12.54 -3.01
N GLU A 25 13.75 -13.04 -2.74
CA GLU A 25 15.01 -12.25 -2.86
C GLU A 25 15.41 -11.90 -4.30
N THR A 26 14.74 -12.48 -5.31
CA THR A 26 15.12 -12.29 -6.73
C THR A 26 14.06 -11.56 -7.55
N GLU A 27 12.76 -11.87 -7.39
CA GLU A 27 11.65 -11.23 -8.12
C GLU A 27 10.31 -11.37 -7.37
N CYS A 28 10.09 -10.61 -6.29
CA CYS A 28 8.80 -10.60 -5.60
C CYS A 28 7.66 -10.07 -6.51
N ASN A 29 6.40 -10.39 -6.21
CA ASN A 29 5.28 -9.98 -7.07
C ASN A 29 5.12 -8.44 -7.10
N PHE A 30 5.44 -7.77 -5.99
CA PHE A 30 5.46 -6.32 -5.95
C PHE A 30 6.48 -5.70 -6.94
N SER A 31 7.69 -6.26 -7.05
CA SER A 31 8.71 -5.72 -7.97
C SER A 31 8.29 -5.81 -9.43
N LYS A 32 7.54 -6.87 -9.79
CA LYS A 32 6.95 -7.05 -11.12
C LYS A 32 5.89 -5.99 -11.43
N ASP A 33 5.04 -5.66 -10.47
CA ASP A 33 3.97 -4.68 -10.64
C ASP A 33 4.49 -3.25 -10.81
N ILE A 34 5.52 -2.89 -10.04
CA ILE A 34 6.19 -1.57 -10.15
C ILE A 34 7.22 -1.49 -11.29
N GLN A 35 7.56 -2.63 -11.90
CA GLN A 35 8.55 -2.79 -12.97
C GLN A 35 9.93 -2.20 -12.63
N GLU A 36 10.35 -2.33 -11.37
CA GLU A 36 11.67 -1.91 -10.94
C GLU A 36 12.72 -2.98 -11.26
N ILE A 37 13.86 -2.53 -11.77
CA ILE A 37 14.99 -3.42 -12.12
C ILE A 37 15.77 -3.81 -10.86
N GLU A 38 15.82 -2.93 -9.86
CA GLU A 38 16.46 -3.16 -8.56
C GLU A 38 15.49 -2.77 -7.44
N TYR A 39 14.62 -3.70 -7.07
CA TYR A 39 13.77 -3.53 -5.89
C TYR A 39 14.61 -3.56 -4.62
N ASP A 40 14.72 -2.40 -3.96
CA ASP A 40 15.36 -2.30 -2.66
C ASP A 40 14.28 -2.36 -1.54
N PRO A 41 14.30 -3.43 -0.71
CA PRO A 41 13.33 -3.65 0.36
C PRO A 41 13.39 -2.59 1.47
N ASP A 42 14.45 -1.77 1.57
CA ASP A 42 14.49 -0.67 2.54
C ASP A 42 13.51 0.47 2.19
N PHE A 43 13.02 0.54 0.94
CA PHE A 43 12.06 1.55 0.52
C PHE A 43 10.60 1.16 0.72
N ILE A 44 10.30 -0.10 1.06
CA ILE A 44 8.94 -0.57 1.34
C ILE A 44 8.65 -0.57 2.84
N GLY A 45 7.44 -0.17 3.20
CA GLY A 45 6.88 -0.46 4.51
C GLY A 45 5.64 -1.32 4.34
N ILE A 46 5.70 -2.55 4.85
CA ILE A 46 4.61 -3.52 4.81
C ILE A 46 4.03 -3.60 6.23
N ILE A 47 2.77 -3.23 6.39
CA ILE A 47 2.06 -3.40 7.65
C ILE A 47 1.34 -4.76 7.59
N PRO A 48 1.50 -5.64 8.59
CA PRO A 48 0.74 -6.89 8.68
C PRO A 48 -0.77 -6.65 8.59
N LEU A 49 -1.52 -7.65 8.12
CA LEU A 49 -2.97 -7.53 8.06
C LEU A 49 -3.55 -7.25 9.44
N PHE A 50 -4.56 -6.38 9.47
CA PHE A 50 -5.33 -6.15 10.67
C PHE A 50 -6.31 -7.29 10.88
N ASP A 51 -6.46 -7.75 12.14
CA ASP A 51 -7.40 -8.81 12.53
C ASP A 51 -8.87 -8.49 12.23
N LYS A 52 -9.17 -7.22 11.91
CA LYS A 52 -10.50 -6.71 11.60
C LYS A 52 -10.42 -5.62 10.54
N PHE A 53 -11.55 -5.38 9.87
CA PHE A 53 -11.73 -4.19 9.06
C PHE A 53 -11.75 -2.94 9.96
N LEU A 54 -10.94 -1.96 9.58
CA LEU A 54 -10.84 -0.66 10.19
C LEU A 54 -11.44 0.39 9.26
N ASP A 55 -11.97 1.46 9.84
CA ASP A 55 -12.27 2.68 9.08
C ASP A 55 -10.98 3.24 8.47
N ILE A 56 -11.09 3.88 7.30
CA ILE A 56 -9.92 4.36 6.58
C ILE A 56 -9.12 5.37 7.40
N GLU A 57 -9.78 6.19 8.22
CA GLU A 57 -9.17 7.16 9.13
C GLU A 57 -8.26 6.52 10.18
N GLU A 58 -8.56 5.30 10.60
CA GLU A 58 -7.71 4.53 11.51
C GLU A 58 -6.56 3.88 10.74
N LEU A 59 -6.84 3.30 9.57
CA LEU A 59 -5.85 2.58 8.76
C LEU A 59 -4.71 3.50 8.31
N VAL A 60 -5.01 4.73 7.89
CA VAL A 60 -3.99 5.69 7.43
C VAL A 60 -3.04 6.14 8.54
N LYS A 61 -3.36 5.94 9.82
CA LYS A 61 -2.48 6.35 10.94
C LYS A 61 -1.19 5.56 10.99
N GLU A 62 -1.19 4.36 10.42
CA GLU A 62 -0.03 3.46 10.36
C GLU A 62 0.94 3.82 9.21
N THR A 63 0.55 4.77 8.36
CA THR A 63 1.46 5.32 7.36
C THR A 63 2.49 6.26 8.00
N PRO A 64 3.69 6.39 7.42
CA PRO A 64 4.73 7.32 7.88
C PRO A 64 4.40 8.80 7.58
N LEU A 65 3.17 9.10 7.16
CA LEU A 65 2.75 10.42 6.73
C LEU A 65 2.48 11.36 7.91
N GLY A 66 2.77 12.64 7.70
CA GLY A 66 2.35 13.71 8.60
C GLY A 66 0.83 13.89 8.62
N LYS A 67 0.29 14.53 9.67
CA LYS A 67 -1.15 14.72 9.87
C LYS A 67 -1.89 15.26 8.64
N LYS A 68 -1.38 16.33 8.03
CA LYS A 68 -2.00 16.95 6.84
C LYS A 68 -2.06 16.02 5.64
N SER A 69 -1.00 15.24 5.41
CA SER A 69 -0.95 14.28 4.31
C SER A 69 -1.90 13.11 4.55
N ARG A 70 -2.09 12.69 5.80
CA ARG A 70 -3.09 11.68 6.16
C ARG A 70 -4.52 12.17 5.94
N GLU A 71 -4.82 13.42 6.30
CA GLU A 71 -6.13 14.03 6.05
C GLU A 71 -6.45 14.07 4.54
N GLU A 72 -5.45 14.38 3.72
CA GLU A 72 -5.60 14.37 2.26
C GLU A 72 -5.73 12.95 1.68
N LEU A 73 -4.99 11.97 2.22
CA LEU A 73 -5.12 10.57 1.84
C LEU A 73 -6.54 10.06 2.12
N VAL A 74 -7.08 10.32 3.32
CA VAL A 74 -8.45 9.97 3.70
C VAL A 74 -9.46 10.59 2.73
N ARG A 75 -9.30 11.87 2.38
CA ARG A 75 -10.16 12.55 1.42
C ARG A 75 -10.19 11.82 0.08
N GLN A 76 -9.01 11.48 -0.46
CA GLN A 76 -8.90 10.74 -1.74
C GLN A 76 -9.53 9.35 -1.64
N CYS A 77 -9.33 8.63 -0.55
CA CYS A 77 -9.94 7.32 -0.33
C CYS A 77 -11.47 7.39 -0.39
N HIS A 78 -12.09 8.37 0.29
CA HIS A 78 -13.54 8.55 0.23
C HIS A 78 -14.03 8.94 -1.16
N GLU A 79 -13.31 9.78 -1.90
CA GLU A 79 -13.62 10.12 -3.29
C GLU A 79 -13.61 8.89 -4.20
N MET A 80 -12.76 7.90 -3.88
CA MET A 80 -12.67 6.62 -4.56
C MET A 80 -13.64 5.56 -4.02
N GLY A 81 -14.44 5.88 -2.99
CA GLY A 81 -15.39 4.96 -2.34
C GLY A 81 -14.76 3.98 -1.36
N ILE A 82 -13.49 4.17 -0.99
CA ILE A 82 -12.75 3.35 -0.02
C ILE A 82 -13.00 3.93 1.37
N ASN A 83 -13.89 3.28 2.13
CA ASN A 83 -14.28 3.74 3.47
C ASN A 83 -13.68 2.88 4.59
N TYR A 84 -13.32 1.64 4.30
CA TYR A 84 -12.77 0.69 5.26
C TYR A 84 -11.76 -0.25 4.58
N GLY A 85 -10.91 -0.86 5.38
CA GLY A 85 -9.88 -1.79 4.91
C GLY A 85 -9.21 -2.53 6.06
N ASN A 86 -8.36 -3.50 5.71
CA ASN A 86 -7.57 -4.30 6.66
C ASN A 86 -6.11 -4.45 6.22
N ALA A 87 -5.69 -3.74 5.18
CA ALA A 87 -4.34 -3.85 4.62
C ALA A 87 -3.85 -2.48 4.14
N ILE A 88 -2.56 -2.20 4.38
CA ILE A 88 -1.88 -1.01 3.89
C ILE A 88 -0.38 -1.28 3.75
N TYR A 89 0.21 -0.79 2.68
CA TYR A 89 1.66 -0.74 2.50
C TYR A 89 2.05 0.51 1.71
N PHE A 90 3.32 0.87 1.80
CA PHE A 90 3.83 2.07 1.13
C PHE A 90 5.23 1.84 0.57
N TYR A 91 5.57 2.61 -0.46
CA TYR A 91 6.84 2.52 -1.14
C TYR A 91 7.40 3.90 -1.45
N SER A 92 8.71 4.08 -1.27
CA SER A 92 9.40 5.37 -1.44
C SER A 92 10.51 5.37 -2.49
N GLY A 93 10.70 4.24 -3.18
CA GLY A 93 11.62 4.12 -4.30
C GLY A 93 11.05 4.65 -5.62
N ASP A 94 11.89 4.58 -6.65
CA ASP A 94 11.48 4.82 -8.03
C ASP A 94 10.58 3.67 -8.49
N THR A 95 9.68 3.98 -9.42
CA THR A 95 8.77 3.00 -10.02
C THR A 95 8.49 3.46 -11.45
N ARG A 96 7.85 2.60 -12.26
CA ARG A 96 7.09 3.10 -13.42
C ARG A 96 6.05 4.16 -12.99
N ASP A 97 5.50 4.87 -13.96
CA ASP A 97 4.30 5.68 -13.73
C ASP A 97 3.14 4.75 -13.33
N ILE A 98 2.63 4.92 -12.11
CA ILE A 98 1.48 4.20 -11.55
C ILE A 98 0.33 5.19 -11.45
N GLU A 99 -0.81 4.83 -12.02
CA GLU A 99 -2.00 5.66 -12.03
C GLU A 99 -2.85 5.45 -10.77
N VAL A 100 -3.38 6.53 -10.19
CA VAL A 100 -4.31 6.46 -9.06
C VAL A 100 -5.48 5.55 -9.42
N GLY A 101 -5.78 4.58 -8.56
CA GLY A 101 -6.79 3.56 -8.82
C GLY A 101 -6.25 2.23 -9.35
N GLU A 102 -4.98 2.14 -9.75
CA GLU A 102 -4.35 0.84 -10.04
C GLU A 102 -4.38 -0.07 -8.80
N ILE A 103 -4.58 -1.37 -9.03
CA ILE A 103 -4.80 -2.35 -7.97
C ILE A 103 -3.63 -3.33 -7.95
N PHE A 104 -2.90 -3.38 -6.83
CA PHE A 104 -1.82 -4.33 -6.57
C PHE A 104 -2.17 -5.12 -5.31
N ASN A 105 -2.04 -6.44 -5.38
CA ASN A 105 -2.37 -7.34 -4.28
C ASN A 105 -3.76 -7.11 -3.65
N GLN A 106 -4.78 -6.75 -4.44
CA GLN A 106 -6.13 -6.35 -3.99
C GLN A 106 -6.24 -4.95 -3.33
N LEU A 107 -5.13 -4.24 -3.12
CA LEU A 107 -5.10 -2.88 -2.59
C LEU A 107 -5.04 -1.85 -3.70
N VAL A 108 -5.66 -0.70 -3.47
CA VAL A 108 -5.77 0.39 -4.46
C VAL A 108 -4.67 1.40 -4.20
N TYR A 109 -3.97 1.83 -5.25
CA TYR A 109 -3.04 2.97 -5.21
C TYR A 109 -3.80 4.28 -5.07
N VAL A 110 -3.43 5.08 -4.08
CA VAL A 110 -4.04 6.40 -3.77
C VAL A 110 -2.99 7.50 -3.80
#